data_AF-A0A9E5YIQ1-F1
#
_entry.id   AF-A0A9E5YIQ1-F1
#
_cell.length_a   1.000
_cell.length_b   1.000
_cell.length_c   1.000
_cell.angle_alpha   90.00
_cell.angle_beta   90.00
_cell.angle_gamma   90.00
#
_symmetry.space_group_name_H-M   'P 1'
#
loop_
_entity.id
_entity.type
_entity.pdbx_description
1 polymer ?
#
loop_
_entity_poly.entity_id
_entity_poly.type
_entity_poly.pdbx_seq_one_letter_code
_entity_poly.pdbx_strand_id
1 'polypeptide(L)'
;STKAFYSQIVAGAVLGLNIAALLGLRNNGFITAEIKQLLELPVHMKKILTMLSSIEDSAQRLAATKTYWAAVGSGPNKASADEIRIKLSELCYKTISSDFVEDKKHIDLSSEPLIIVCAAGTRSNVIGDIIKDTAIFQAHKATPIVIADEGENRFAPYAADVFHVPVVSEHLAPVLNTLVGHIWGYYAALAINGGSKFLYGFRQDVQNTIDDYAARDLDVYELILEKSFREKIASFYTEFRRKKAQNSFPAAIGLEAASDLTLLLKYLAGRLPVADFEIDFGKKGTALNMLEALLECLGESINCLSRPVDAIRHQAKTVTVGTSRISEKVEGILFDTLAAYNVSTSQLINKNVLVVKNLQPIVDRINGAIFYKIDGLNLLGELTEATTIEIIKKTGVLEPIPSRVETDNILKGTKRIIVQEGNVYIGKGVKDDRSIIIIPIISASPAKANMIEYILLLTTAFKENVPLAVKIKALGGKHERIKNIVQENSIIWDDQHLELIEIHNLFGISAEKIGEYIASRINGSAHTS
;
A
#
# COMPACT_ATOMS: atom_id res chain seq x y z
N SER A 1 -31.88 11.30 3.33
CA SER A 1 -33.05 11.93 3.98
C SER A 1 -32.98 11.62 5.47
N THR A 2 -33.20 12.57 6.39
CA THR A 2 -33.25 12.28 7.86
C THR A 2 -34.47 12.95 8.48
N LYS A 3 -34.45 14.28 8.61
CA LYS A 3 -35.57 15.06 9.17
C LYS A 3 -36.91 14.81 8.49
N ALA A 4 -36.90 14.60 7.17
CA ALA A 4 -38.12 14.36 6.42
C ALA A 4 -38.77 13.01 6.77
N PHE A 5 -37.99 11.98 7.12
CA PHE A 5 -38.53 10.70 7.60
C PHE A 5 -39.32 10.89 8.91
N TYR A 6 -38.73 11.59 9.90
CA TYR A 6 -39.41 11.86 11.16
C TYR A 6 -40.68 12.72 10.95
N SER A 7 -40.59 13.74 10.11
CA SER A 7 -41.73 14.58 9.76
C SER A 7 -42.85 13.79 9.09
N GLN A 8 -42.52 12.81 8.24
CA GLN A 8 -43.50 11.93 7.59
C GLN A 8 -44.19 11.00 8.60
N ILE A 9 -43.46 10.44 9.58
CA ILE A 9 -44.08 9.66 10.66
C ILE A 9 -45.06 10.53 11.44
N VAL A 10 -44.64 11.72 11.87
CA VAL A 10 -45.50 12.64 12.64
C VAL A 10 -46.72 13.07 11.83
N ALA A 11 -46.53 13.43 10.55
CA ALA A 11 -47.64 13.79 9.67
C ALA A 11 -48.63 12.63 9.48
N GLY A 12 -48.13 11.41 9.30
CA GLY A 12 -48.95 10.19 9.22
C GLY A 12 -49.74 9.93 10.50
N ALA A 13 -49.12 10.10 11.66
CA ALA A 13 -49.78 9.97 12.96
C ALA A 13 -50.91 11.00 13.13
N VAL A 14 -50.65 12.28 12.82
CA VAL A 14 -51.68 13.34 12.89
C VAL A 14 -52.84 13.07 11.92
N LEU A 15 -52.55 12.65 10.70
CA LEU A 15 -53.58 12.27 9.73
C LEU A 15 -54.41 11.08 10.23
N GLY A 16 -53.77 10.05 10.77
CA GLY A 16 -54.44 8.88 11.34
C GLY A 16 -55.37 9.23 12.50
N LEU A 17 -54.93 10.12 13.40
CA LEU A 17 -55.76 10.63 14.49
C LEU A 17 -56.97 11.41 13.98
N ASN A 18 -56.81 12.23 12.94
CA ASN A 18 -57.92 12.98 12.34
C ASN A 18 -58.95 12.02 11.71
N ILE A 19 -58.50 11.00 10.98
CA ILE A 19 -59.40 9.98 10.41
C ILE A 19 -60.14 9.23 11.53
N ALA A 20 -59.44 8.82 12.58
CA ALA A 20 -60.06 8.13 13.72
C ALA A 20 -61.11 8.99 14.43
N ALA A 21 -60.88 10.31 14.52
CA ALA A 21 -61.82 11.28 15.06
C ALA A 21 -63.07 11.40 14.19
N LEU A 22 -62.90 11.58 12.87
CA LEU A 22 -64.00 11.71 11.91
C LEU A 22 -64.89 10.46 11.86
N LEU A 23 -64.31 9.28 12.03
CA LEU A 23 -65.04 8.01 12.06
C LEU A 23 -65.63 7.66 13.43
N GLY A 24 -65.38 8.47 14.47
CA GLY A 24 -65.86 8.19 15.83
C GLY A 24 -65.27 6.93 16.48
N LEU A 25 -64.15 6.42 15.95
CA LEU A 25 -63.52 5.18 16.42
C LEU A 25 -62.70 5.38 17.71
N ARG A 26 -62.35 6.62 18.03
CA ARG A 26 -61.62 7.03 19.23
C ARG A 26 -62.26 8.28 19.83
N ASN A 27 -62.21 8.41 21.16
CA ASN A 27 -62.74 9.57 21.86
C ASN A 27 -61.74 10.74 21.91
N ASN A 28 -62.23 11.95 22.21
CA ASN A 28 -61.40 13.17 22.27
C ASN A 28 -60.29 13.07 23.32
N GLY A 29 -60.50 12.32 24.41
CA GLY A 29 -59.49 12.10 25.45
C GLY A 29 -58.28 11.33 24.93
N PHE A 30 -58.52 10.24 24.19
CA PHE A 30 -57.50 9.47 23.50
C PHE A 30 -56.72 10.34 22.52
N ILE A 31 -57.43 11.05 21.64
CA ILE A 31 -56.79 11.93 20.63
C ILE A 31 -55.91 13.00 21.31
N THR A 32 -56.41 13.62 22.38
CA THR A 32 -55.65 14.62 23.14
C THR A 32 -54.39 14.02 23.78
N ALA A 33 -54.47 12.81 24.32
CA ALA A 33 -53.33 12.12 24.91
C ALA A 33 -52.26 11.78 23.86
N GLU A 34 -52.68 11.33 22.67
CA GLU A 34 -51.77 11.04 21.56
C GLU A 34 -51.08 12.30 21.01
N ILE A 35 -51.82 13.40 20.87
CA ILE A 35 -51.24 14.70 20.47
C ILE A 35 -50.20 15.17 21.50
N LYS A 36 -50.45 14.99 22.81
CA LYS A 36 -49.47 15.33 23.85
C LYS A 36 -48.17 14.53 23.71
N GLN A 37 -48.27 13.21 23.48
CA GLN A 37 -47.09 12.38 23.23
C GLN A 37 -46.30 12.85 22.00
N LEU A 38 -47.00 13.20 20.90
CA LEU A 38 -46.35 13.76 19.71
C LEU A 38 -45.60 15.07 19.99
N LEU A 39 -46.16 15.94 20.84
CA LEU A 39 -45.54 17.20 21.24
C LEU A 39 -44.33 17.01 22.18
N GLU A 40 -44.25 15.87 22.88
CA GLU A 40 -43.13 15.51 23.75
C GLU A 40 -41.94 14.91 22.99
N LEU A 41 -42.17 14.34 21.80
CA LEU A 41 -41.11 13.73 20.97
C LEU A 41 -39.86 14.60 20.78
N PRO A 42 -39.93 15.92 20.50
CA PRO A 42 -38.75 16.76 20.38
C PRO A 42 -37.88 16.80 21.65
N VAL A 43 -38.49 16.71 22.83
CA VAL A 43 -37.76 16.65 24.12
C VAL A 43 -37.03 15.32 24.23
N HIS A 44 -37.69 14.21 23.87
CA HIS A 44 -37.06 12.89 23.85
C HIS A 44 -35.90 12.80 22.84
N MET A 45 -36.08 13.35 21.64
CA MET A 45 -35.01 13.45 20.64
C MET A 45 -33.82 14.26 21.16
N LYS A 46 -34.06 15.38 21.86
CA LYS A 46 -32.98 16.16 22.49
C LYS A 46 -32.21 15.34 23.52
N LYS A 47 -32.88 14.48 24.29
CA LYS A 47 -32.20 13.58 25.24
C LYS A 47 -31.27 12.59 24.52
N ILE A 48 -31.69 12.04 23.38
CA ILE A 48 -30.81 11.21 22.53
C ILE A 48 -29.62 12.01 21.99
N LEU A 49 -29.79 13.29 21.66
CA LEU A 49 -28.67 14.12 21.22
C LEU A 49 -27.63 14.38 22.34
N THR A 50 -27.97 14.16 23.61
CA THR A 50 -26.98 14.27 24.70
C THR A 50 -26.02 13.07 24.78
N MET A 51 -26.35 11.94 24.14
CA MET A 51 -25.50 10.74 24.10
C MET A 51 -24.65 10.62 22.83
N LEU A 52 -24.46 11.72 22.08
CA LEU A 52 -23.69 11.73 20.83
C LEU A 52 -22.30 11.11 20.97
N SER A 53 -21.57 11.42 22.04
CA SER A 53 -20.22 10.89 22.27
C SER A 53 -20.22 9.38 22.48
N SER A 54 -21.17 8.84 23.24
CA SER A 54 -21.28 7.39 23.46
C SER A 54 -21.62 6.64 22.15
N ILE A 55 -22.50 7.23 21.33
CA ILE A 55 -22.84 6.67 20.02
C ILE A 55 -21.61 6.73 19.07
N GLU A 56 -20.87 7.83 19.10
CA GLU A 56 -19.61 7.98 18.35
C GLU A 56 -18.58 6.93 18.76
N ASP A 57 -18.32 6.78 20.06
CA ASP A 57 -17.35 5.82 20.60
C ASP A 57 -17.69 4.38 20.18
N SER A 58 -18.98 4.02 20.23
CA SER A 58 -19.46 2.72 19.72
C SER A 58 -19.17 2.56 18.23
N ALA A 59 -19.54 3.54 17.40
CA ALA A 59 -19.35 3.48 15.96
C ALA A 59 -17.86 3.42 15.57
N GLN A 60 -17.00 4.21 16.21
CA GLN A 60 -15.55 4.20 15.98
C GLN A 60 -14.93 2.84 16.31
N ARG A 61 -15.36 2.19 17.40
CA ARG A 61 -14.86 0.87 17.79
C ARG A 61 -15.38 -0.26 16.91
N LEU A 62 -16.63 -0.19 16.46
CA LEU A 62 -17.34 -1.36 15.91
C LEU A 62 -17.54 -1.33 14.39
N ALA A 63 -17.54 -0.17 13.73
CA ALA A 63 -17.85 -0.10 12.29
C ALA A 63 -16.85 -0.89 11.42
N ALA A 64 -15.56 -0.89 11.78
CA ALA A 64 -14.55 -1.58 10.98
C ALA A 64 -14.42 -3.09 11.30
N THR A 65 -15.02 -3.58 12.38
CA THR A 65 -14.70 -4.92 12.92
C THR A 65 -15.41 -6.07 12.24
N LYS A 66 -16.57 -5.81 11.61
CA LYS A 66 -17.39 -6.84 10.95
C LYS A 66 -17.58 -6.51 9.48
N THR A 67 -17.44 -7.54 8.64
CA THR A 67 -17.70 -7.45 7.19
C THR A 67 -19.18 -7.21 6.93
N TYR A 68 -20.03 -8.11 7.44
CA TYR A 68 -21.48 -8.11 7.25
C TYR A 68 -22.20 -7.40 8.37
N TRP A 69 -23.22 -6.61 8.01
CA TRP A 69 -24.05 -5.88 8.96
C TRP A 69 -25.53 -6.19 8.72
N ALA A 70 -26.34 -6.08 9.77
CA ALA A 70 -27.79 -6.21 9.74
C ALA A 70 -28.46 -5.19 10.64
N ALA A 71 -29.73 -4.88 10.36
CA ALA A 71 -30.61 -4.15 11.27
C ALA A 71 -31.88 -4.96 11.50
N VAL A 72 -32.27 -5.16 12.75
CA VAL A 72 -33.43 -5.98 13.10
C VAL A 72 -34.41 -5.22 13.98
N GLY A 73 -35.69 -5.51 13.82
CA GLY A 73 -36.76 -4.96 14.63
C GLY A 73 -38.06 -5.73 14.43
N SER A 74 -38.88 -5.82 15.46
CA SER A 74 -40.17 -6.53 15.43
C SER A 74 -41.34 -5.55 15.52
N GLY A 75 -42.49 -5.93 14.95
CA GLY A 75 -43.67 -5.06 14.93
C GLY A 75 -43.37 -3.70 14.28
N PRO A 76 -43.79 -2.57 14.89
CA PRO A 76 -43.49 -1.23 14.35
C PRO A 76 -41.98 -0.95 14.21
N ASN A 77 -41.13 -1.59 15.02
CA ASN A 77 -39.69 -1.39 14.95
C ASN A 77 -39.04 -2.01 13.72
N LYS A 78 -39.74 -2.85 12.96
CA LYS A 78 -39.26 -3.29 11.65
C LYS A 78 -39.05 -2.10 10.69
N ALA A 79 -39.95 -1.11 10.73
CA ALA A 79 -39.80 0.13 9.95
C ALA A 79 -38.53 0.91 10.35
N SER A 80 -38.16 0.89 11.63
CA SER A 80 -36.91 1.48 12.11
C SER A 80 -35.70 0.76 11.53
N ALA A 81 -35.72 -0.58 11.57
CA ALA A 81 -34.65 -1.40 11.03
C ALA A 81 -34.47 -1.19 9.53
N ASP A 82 -35.56 -1.07 8.77
CA ASP A 82 -35.53 -0.79 7.33
C ASP A 82 -34.91 0.58 7.03
N GLU A 83 -35.34 1.63 7.72
CA GLU A 83 -34.79 2.98 7.51
C GLU A 83 -33.31 3.07 7.94
N ILE A 84 -32.94 2.45 9.07
CA ILE A 84 -31.54 2.38 9.52
C ILE A 84 -30.70 1.64 8.46
N ARG A 85 -31.18 0.51 7.95
CA ARG A 85 -30.52 -0.24 6.89
C ARG A 85 -30.33 0.62 5.64
N ILE A 86 -31.33 1.40 5.24
CA ILE A 86 -31.23 2.34 4.12
C ILE A 86 -30.13 3.38 4.39
N LYS A 87 -30.16 4.07 5.55
CA LYS A 87 -29.14 5.10 5.85
C LYS A 87 -27.73 4.54 5.96
N LEU A 88 -27.57 3.39 6.61
CA LEU A 88 -26.26 2.76 6.70
C LEU A 88 -25.74 2.35 5.32
N SER A 89 -26.61 1.86 4.43
CA SER A 89 -26.22 1.51 3.06
C SER A 89 -25.80 2.77 2.28
N GLU A 90 -26.56 3.86 2.39
CA GLU A 90 -26.25 5.16 1.77
C GLU A 90 -24.95 5.79 2.29
N LEU A 91 -24.70 5.74 3.61
CA LEU A 91 -23.57 6.43 4.23
C LEU A 91 -22.31 5.59 4.28
N CYS A 92 -22.42 4.27 4.43
CA CYS A 92 -21.27 3.38 4.63
C CYS A 92 -20.92 2.56 3.37
N TYR A 93 -21.74 2.62 2.32
CA TYR A 93 -21.57 1.85 1.08
C TYR A 93 -21.41 0.35 1.35
N LYS A 94 -22.23 -0.16 2.26
CA LYS A 94 -22.31 -1.58 2.59
C LYS A 94 -23.66 -2.15 2.17
N THR A 95 -23.67 -3.40 1.74
CA THR A 95 -24.89 -4.19 1.66
C THR A 95 -25.27 -4.65 3.06
N ILE A 96 -26.47 -4.30 3.49
CA ILE A 96 -26.94 -4.52 4.86
C ILE A 96 -28.31 -5.20 4.78
N SER A 97 -28.52 -6.27 5.55
CA SER A 97 -29.83 -6.93 5.64
C SER A 97 -30.75 -6.18 6.61
N SER A 98 -32.06 -6.28 6.40
CA SER A 98 -33.02 -5.90 7.43
C SER A 98 -34.09 -6.96 7.59
N ASP A 99 -34.19 -7.49 8.80
CA ASP A 99 -34.98 -8.69 9.11
C ASP A 99 -35.84 -8.45 10.35
N PHE A 100 -36.86 -9.28 10.55
CA PHE A 100 -37.53 -9.37 11.84
C PHE A 100 -36.57 -10.02 12.85
N VAL A 101 -36.65 -9.62 14.13
CA VAL A 101 -35.75 -10.16 15.16
C VAL A 101 -35.91 -11.68 15.26
N GLU A 102 -37.15 -12.14 15.30
CA GLU A 102 -37.54 -13.53 15.46
C GLU A 102 -37.06 -14.44 14.30
N ASP A 103 -36.94 -13.88 13.09
CA ASP A 103 -36.58 -14.61 11.88
C ASP A 103 -35.07 -14.64 11.64
N LYS A 104 -34.31 -13.67 12.15
CA LYS A 104 -32.88 -13.49 11.83
C LYS A 104 -32.04 -14.74 12.09
N LYS A 105 -32.38 -15.52 13.12
CA LYS A 105 -31.69 -16.78 13.46
C LYS A 105 -31.82 -17.87 12.39
N HIS A 106 -32.81 -17.77 11.50
CA HIS A 106 -33.07 -18.74 10.43
C HIS A 106 -32.48 -18.33 9.06
N ILE A 107 -31.91 -17.12 8.94
CA ILE A 107 -31.49 -16.56 7.65
C ILE A 107 -29.97 -16.69 7.46
N ASP A 108 -29.18 -15.96 8.23
CA ASP A 108 -27.74 -15.80 8.01
C ASP A 108 -26.96 -15.64 9.32
N LEU A 109 -27.34 -16.37 10.37
CA LEU A 109 -26.68 -16.29 11.67
C LEU A 109 -25.18 -16.67 11.61
N SER A 110 -24.77 -17.44 10.59
CA SER A 110 -23.38 -17.81 10.32
C SER A 110 -22.51 -16.68 9.75
N SER A 111 -23.10 -15.54 9.36
CA SER A 111 -22.35 -14.40 8.81
C SER A 111 -21.57 -13.60 9.88
N GLU A 112 -21.72 -13.98 11.16
CA GLU A 112 -21.14 -13.31 12.34
C GLU A 112 -21.29 -11.77 12.30
N PRO A 113 -22.47 -11.20 11.99
CA PRO A 113 -22.60 -9.82 11.58
C PRO A 113 -22.57 -8.83 12.75
N LEU A 114 -22.33 -7.55 12.47
CA LEU A 114 -22.75 -6.47 13.38
C LEU A 114 -24.26 -6.28 13.23
N ILE A 115 -25.01 -6.22 14.33
CA ILE A 115 -26.48 -6.15 14.28
C ILE A 115 -26.97 -4.96 15.09
N ILE A 116 -27.70 -4.03 14.46
CA ILE A 116 -28.46 -3.00 15.19
C ILE A 116 -29.83 -3.56 15.54
N VAL A 117 -30.13 -3.70 16.84
CA VAL A 117 -31.39 -4.24 17.36
C VAL A 117 -32.29 -3.10 17.85
N CYS A 118 -33.43 -2.90 17.18
CA CYS A 118 -34.42 -1.89 17.51
C CYS A 118 -35.46 -2.44 18.50
N ALA A 119 -35.22 -2.28 19.81
CA ALA A 119 -36.04 -2.86 20.88
C ALA A 119 -36.80 -1.81 21.73
N ALA A 120 -36.51 -0.52 21.57
CA ALA A 120 -37.21 0.52 22.32
C ALA A 120 -38.69 0.61 21.95
N GLY A 121 -39.56 0.86 22.92
CA GLY A 121 -41.02 0.89 22.79
C GLY A 121 -41.67 -0.47 22.56
N THR A 122 -40.93 -1.58 22.65
CA THR A 122 -41.48 -2.93 22.57
C THR A 122 -42.25 -3.29 23.85
N ARG A 123 -43.38 -3.98 23.69
CA ARG A 123 -44.22 -4.43 24.81
C ARG A 123 -43.49 -5.39 25.74
N SER A 124 -43.84 -5.36 27.03
CA SER A 124 -43.23 -6.18 28.08
C SER A 124 -43.33 -7.70 27.87
N ASN A 125 -44.34 -8.16 27.12
CA ASN A 125 -44.51 -9.57 26.78
C ASN A 125 -43.67 -10.03 25.58
N VAL A 126 -43.13 -9.10 24.77
CA VAL A 126 -42.30 -9.39 23.59
C VAL A 126 -40.81 -9.13 23.87
N ILE A 127 -40.49 -8.17 24.74
CA ILE A 127 -39.10 -7.80 25.03
C ILE A 127 -38.23 -8.98 25.51
N GLY A 128 -38.84 -9.92 26.25
CA GLY A 128 -38.15 -11.14 26.71
C GLY A 128 -37.65 -12.02 25.56
N ASP A 129 -38.43 -12.12 24.49
CA ASP A 129 -38.05 -12.90 23.30
C ASP A 129 -36.93 -12.19 22.53
N ILE A 130 -37.00 -10.86 22.38
CA ILE A 130 -35.93 -10.08 21.74
C ILE A 130 -34.60 -10.19 22.51
N ILE A 131 -34.64 -10.19 23.85
CA ILE A 131 -33.45 -10.41 24.69
C ILE A 131 -32.87 -11.80 24.43
N LYS A 132 -33.72 -12.82 24.38
CA LYS A 132 -33.31 -14.21 24.09
C LYS A 132 -32.70 -14.34 22.70
N ASP A 133 -33.31 -13.76 21.67
CA ASP A 133 -32.77 -13.79 20.31
C ASP A 133 -31.45 -12.97 20.22
N THR A 134 -31.32 -11.88 20.97
CA THR A 134 -30.04 -11.14 21.07
C THR A 134 -28.94 -11.98 21.69
N ALA A 135 -29.25 -12.78 22.72
CA ALA A 135 -28.30 -13.74 23.29
C ALA A 135 -27.89 -14.82 22.27
N ILE A 136 -28.83 -15.29 21.44
CA ILE A 136 -28.55 -16.21 20.33
C ILE A 136 -27.61 -15.56 19.31
N PHE A 137 -27.86 -14.29 18.94
CA PHE A 137 -26.97 -13.56 18.02
C PHE A 137 -25.53 -13.52 18.54
N GLN A 138 -25.35 -13.14 19.81
CA GLN A 138 -24.04 -13.06 20.44
C GLN A 138 -23.36 -14.44 20.56
N ALA A 139 -24.10 -15.49 20.91
CA ALA A 139 -23.58 -16.86 20.97
C ALA A 139 -23.05 -17.36 19.61
N HIS A 140 -23.59 -16.83 18.50
CA HIS A 140 -23.12 -17.07 17.13
C HIS A 140 -22.13 -16.00 16.63
N LYS A 141 -21.43 -15.33 17.55
CA LYS A 141 -20.38 -14.32 17.28
C LYS A 141 -20.85 -13.07 16.53
N ALA A 142 -22.15 -12.82 16.44
CA ALA A 142 -22.62 -11.50 16.04
C ALA A 142 -22.18 -10.44 17.06
N THR A 143 -22.23 -9.18 16.67
CA THR A 143 -21.94 -8.04 17.55
C THR A 143 -23.19 -7.17 17.65
N PRO A 144 -24.09 -7.45 18.62
CA PRO A 144 -25.32 -6.69 18.76
C PRO A 144 -25.08 -5.31 19.36
N ILE A 145 -25.72 -4.30 18.78
CA ILE A 145 -25.82 -2.93 19.30
C ILE A 145 -27.32 -2.70 19.50
N VAL A 146 -27.75 -2.54 20.75
CA VAL A 146 -29.17 -2.54 21.09
C VAL A 146 -29.64 -1.12 21.40
N ILE A 147 -30.79 -0.76 20.85
CA ILE A 147 -31.52 0.45 21.23
C ILE A 147 -32.71 -0.01 22.06
N ALA A 148 -32.76 0.36 23.34
CA ALA A 148 -33.76 -0.11 24.29
C ALA A 148 -34.33 1.04 25.10
N ASP A 149 -35.45 0.81 25.77
CA ASP A 149 -36.04 1.78 26.68
C ASP A 149 -35.14 2.04 27.89
N GLU A 150 -35.25 3.24 28.45
CA GLU A 150 -34.64 3.57 29.74
C GLU A 150 -35.06 2.60 30.84
N GLY A 151 -34.07 2.02 31.53
CA GLY A 151 -34.26 1.01 32.58
C GLY A 151 -34.17 -0.44 32.10
N GLU A 152 -34.15 -0.70 30.79
CA GLU A 152 -34.08 -2.06 30.24
C GLU A 152 -32.65 -2.61 30.14
N ASN A 153 -32.06 -2.97 31.28
CA ASN A 153 -30.65 -3.38 31.36
C ASN A 153 -30.38 -4.85 30.95
N ARG A 154 -31.40 -5.65 30.64
CA ARG A 154 -31.24 -7.10 30.43
C ARG A 154 -30.47 -7.48 29.17
N PHE A 155 -30.24 -6.53 28.26
CA PHE A 155 -29.41 -6.72 27.07
C PHE A 155 -27.89 -6.64 27.34
N ALA A 156 -27.47 -6.02 28.45
CA ALA A 156 -26.06 -5.73 28.72
C ALA A 156 -25.11 -6.94 28.62
N PRO A 157 -25.48 -8.18 29.01
CA PRO A 157 -24.60 -9.34 28.86
C PRO A 157 -24.38 -9.79 27.41
N TYR A 158 -25.26 -9.40 26.48
CA TYR A 158 -25.34 -9.93 25.12
C TYR A 158 -25.05 -8.88 24.04
N ALA A 159 -25.08 -7.60 24.39
CA ALA A 159 -24.82 -6.50 23.48
C ALA A 159 -23.40 -5.93 23.69
N ALA A 160 -22.78 -5.50 22.60
CA ALA A 160 -21.54 -4.73 22.64
C ALA A 160 -21.77 -3.32 23.20
N ASP A 161 -22.93 -2.72 22.89
CA ASP A 161 -23.40 -1.45 23.42
C ASP A 161 -24.93 -1.45 23.53
N VAL A 162 -25.47 -0.77 24.54
CA VAL A 162 -26.90 -0.55 24.73
C VAL A 162 -27.17 0.95 24.86
N PHE A 163 -28.00 1.49 23.98
CA PHE A 163 -28.44 2.88 24.01
C PHE A 163 -29.85 2.97 24.59
N HIS A 164 -29.94 3.54 25.79
CA HIS A 164 -31.20 3.73 26.51
C HIS A 164 -31.91 5.01 26.08
N VAL A 165 -33.04 4.88 25.40
CA VAL A 165 -33.85 6.02 24.93
C VAL A 165 -35.10 6.21 25.78
N PRO A 166 -35.69 7.41 25.80
CA PRO A 166 -36.93 7.66 26.54
C PRO A 166 -38.05 6.71 26.15
N VAL A 167 -38.83 6.27 27.13
CA VAL A 167 -40.00 5.42 26.91
C VAL A 167 -41.06 6.20 26.15
N VAL A 168 -41.49 5.66 25.01
CA VAL A 168 -42.59 6.20 24.19
C VAL A 168 -43.55 5.08 23.82
N SER A 169 -44.74 5.43 23.36
CA SER A 169 -45.69 4.44 22.84
C SER A 169 -45.12 3.71 21.62
N GLU A 170 -45.50 2.43 21.48
CA GLU A 170 -44.93 1.49 20.50
C GLU A 170 -44.94 2.02 19.06
N HIS A 171 -45.99 2.75 18.67
CA HIS A 171 -46.13 3.28 17.32
C HIS A 171 -45.31 4.56 17.05
N LEU A 172 -44.83 5.24 18.11
CA LEU A 172 -43.92 6.39 18.03
C LEU A 172 -42.45 6.00 18.25
N ALA A 173 -42.21 4.82 18.80
CA ALA A 173 -40.88 4.25 19.02
C ALA A 173 -39.97 4.24 17.77
N PRO A 174 -40.49 4.10 16.53
CA PRO A 174 -39.64 4.20 15.34
C PRO A 174 -38.89 5.52 15.21
N VAL A 175 -39.43 6.64 15.72
CA VAL A 175 -38.74 7.93 15.69
C VAL A 175 -37.43 7.88 16.49
N LEU A 176 -37.46 7.29 17.68
CA LEU A 176 -36.31 7.25 18.59
C LEU A 176 -35.29 6.19 18.17
N ASN A 177 -35.74 4.98 17.80
CA ASN A 177 -34.86 3.92 17.29
C ASN A 177 -34.09 4.41 16.06
N THR A 178 -34.80 4.97 15.07
CA THR A 178 -34.16 5.48 13.86
C THR A 178 -33.23 6.66 14.12
N LEU A 179 -33.52 7.52 15.12
CA LEU A 179 -32.60 8.61 15.48
C LEU A 179 -31.25 8.11 15.97
N VAL A 180 -31.23 7.13 16.88
CA VAL A 180 -29.96 6.53 17.33
C VAL A 180 -29.24 5.87 16.16
N GLY A 181 -29.94 5.08 15.34
CA GLY A 181 -29.33 4.42 14.19
C GLY A 181 -28.80 5.39 13.12
N HIS A 182 -29.45 6.54 12.89
CA HIS A 182 -28.96 7.59 12.01
C HIS A 182 -27.65 8.22 12.53
N ILE A 183 -27.59 8.53 13.82
CA ILE A 183 -26.41 9.09 14.46
C ILE A 183 -25.26 8.08 14.42
N TRP A 184 -25.54 6.82 14.77
CA TRP A 184 -24.55 5.75 14.70
C TRP A 184 -24.04 5.57 13.28
N GLY A 185 -24.93 5.57 12.28
CA GLY A 185 -24.55 5.48 10.87
C GLY A 185 -23.70 6.64 10.36
N TYR A 186 -23.95 7.86 10.85
CA TYR A 186 -23.11 9.02 10.58
C TYR A 186 -21.68 8.82 11.09
N TYR A 187 -21.52 8.44 12.36
CA TYR A 187 -20.19 8.21 12.94
C TYR A 187 -19.51 6.96 12.37
N ALA A 188 -20.27 5.93 12.00
CA ALA A 188 -19.72 4.74 11.35
C ALA A 188 -19.12 5.10 9.97
N ALA A 189 -19.80 5.97 9.20
CA ALA A 189 -19.27 6.48 7.95
C ALA A 189 -18.01 7.35 8.16
N LEU A 190 -17.98 8.17 9.22
CA LEU A 190 -16.78 8.93 9.58
C LEU A 190 -15.61 8.02 9.98
N ALA A 191 -15.86 6.96 10.74
CA ALA A 191 -14.85 5.99 11.12
C ALA A 191 -14.25 5.30 9.89
N ILE A 192 -15.08 4.88 8.93
CA ILE A 192 -14.65 4.33 7.64
C ILE A 192 -13.83 5.36 6.85
N ASN A 193 -14.30 6.61 6.78
CA ASN A 193 -13.60 7.70 6.11
C ASN A 193 -12.24 8.06 6.75
N GLY A 194 -12.09 7.86 8.06
CA GLY A 194 -10.81 8.01 8.75
C GLY A 194 -9.71 7.13 8.16
N GLY A 195 -10.07 5.93 7.68
CA GLY A 195 -9.17 5.07 6.93
C GLY A 195 -8.69 5.69 5.61
N SER A 196 -9.58 6.38 4.88
CA SER A 196 -9.23 7.07 3.64
C SER A 196 -8.22 8.19 3.90
N LYS A 197 -8.44 9.00 4.95
CA LYS A 197 -7.55 10.11 5.34
C LYS A 197 -6.15 9.61 5.71
N PHE A 198 -6.07 8.48 6.40
CA PHE A 198 -4.80 7.84 6.74
C PHE A 198 -3.99 7.45 5.49
N LEU A 199 -4.62 6.78 4.52
CA LEU A 199 -3.96 6.40 3.26
C LEU A 199 -3.65 7.63 2.39
N TYR A 200 -4.54 8.61 2.36
CA TYR A 200 -4.36 9.86 1.61
C TYR A 200 -3.16 10.66 2.11
N GLY A 201 -3.02 10.81 3.43
CA GLY A 201 -1.88 11.51 4.03
C GLY A 201 -0.54 10.86 3.63
N PHE A 202 -0.48 9.52 3.65
CA PHE A 202 0.72 8.80 3.20
C PHE A 202 0.95 8.94 1.69
N ARG A 203 -0.10 8.82 0.86
CA ARG A 203 0.00 9.03 -0.59
C ARG A 203 0.57 10.41 -0.92
N GLN A 204 0.08 11.45 -0.23
CA GLN A 204 0.57 12.82 -0.41
C GLN A 204 2.02 12.98 0.05
N ASP A 205 2.41 12.35 1.16
CA ASP A 205 3.79 12.36 1.64
C ASP A 205 4.76 11.67 0.66
N VAL A 206 4.35 10.53 0.07
CA VAL A 206 5.12 9.86 -0.98
C VAL A 206 5.22 10.74 -2.23
N GLN A 207 4.12 11.34 -2.69
CA GLN A 207 4.11 12.21 -3.86
C GLN A 207 5.01 13.43 -3.66
N ASN A 208 4.91 14.11 -2.53
CA ASN A 208 5.79 15.25 -2.21
C ASN A 208 7.26 14.83 -2.21
N THR A 209 7.56 13.64 -1.70
CA THR A 209 8.95 13.12 -1.71
C THR A 209 9.42 12.86 -3.14
N ILE A 210 8.58 12.33 -4.03
CA ILE A 210 8.92 12.15 -5.45
C ILE A 210 9.18 13.50 -6.12
N ASP A 211 8.30 14.48 -5.88
CA ASP A 211 8.39 15.81 -6.48
C ASP A 211 9.65 16.57 -6.01
N ASP A 212 10.01 16.46 -4.72
CA ASP A 212 11.22 17.05 -4.14
C ASP A 212 12.52 16.47 -4.75
N TYR A 213 12.54 15.17 -5.04
CA TYR A 213 13.67 14.51 -5.69
C TYR A 213 13.77 14.89 -7.16
N ALA A 214 12.64 14.95 -7.87
CA ALA A 214 12.59 15.41 -9.24
C ALA A 214 13.10 16.86 -9.38
N ALA A 215 12.78 17.74 -8.42
CA ALA A 215 13.29 19.11 -8.38
C ALA A 215 14.81 19.22 -8.19
N ARG A 216 15.45 18.17 -7.65
CA ARG A 216 16.91 18.06 -7.48
C ARG A 216 17.60 17.35 -8.66
N ASP A 217 16.88 17.11 -9.76
CA ASP A 217 17.33 16.34 -10.92
C ASP A 217 17.78 14.91 -10.57
N LEU A 218 17.24 14.36 -9.47
CA LEU A 218 17.45 12.98 -9.03
C LEU A 218 16.37 12.08 -9.61
N ASP A 219 16.76 10.85 -9.90
CA ASP A 219 15.92 9.87 -10.60
C ASP A 219 15.20 8.95 -9.60
N VAL A 220 14.09 8.34 -10.03
CA VAL A 220 13.32 7.41 -9.20
C VAL A 220 14.13 6.20 -8.74
N TYR A 221 15.14 5.78 -9.51
CA TYR A 221 16.08 4.74 -9.10
C TYR A 221 16.95 5.16 -7.92
N GLU A 222 17.34 6.42 -7.84
CA GLU A 222 18.07 6.96 -6.68
C GLU A 222 17.11 7.04 -5.47
N LEU A 223 15.90 7.58 -5.66
CA LEU A 223 14.89 7.70 -4.60
C LEU A 223 14.60 6.38 -3.87
N ILE A 224 14.31 5.29 -4.58
CA ILE A 224 13.94 4.03 -3.93
C ILE A 224 15.10 3.37 -3.16
N LEU A 225 16.34 3.74 -3.49
CA LEU A 225 17.54 3.26 -2.82
C LEU A 225 17.89 4.14 -1.61
N GLU A 226 17.34 5.35 -1.51
CA GLU A 226 17.59 6.25 -0.39
C GLU A 226 17.10 5.67 0.93
N LYS A 227 17.95 5.81 1.95
CA LYS A 227 17.66 5.26 3.28
C LYS A 227 16.44 5.94 3.90
N SER A 228 16.35 7.26 3.77
CA SER A 228 15.24 8.07 4.30
C SER A 228 13.89 7.68 3.69
N PHE A 229 13.85 7.42 2.38
CA PHE A 229 12.65 6.95 1.69
C PHE A 229 12.25 5.55 2.17
N ARG A 230 13.19 4.60 2.21
CA ARG A 230 12.92 3.22 2.68
C ARG A 230 12.47 3.18 4.15
N GLU A 231 13.03 4.02 5.01
CA GLU A 231 12.61 4.17 6.41
C GLU A 231 11.19 4.74 6.51
N LYS A 232 10.84 5.74 5.69
CA LYS A 232 9.48 6.28 5.61
C LYS A 232 8.46 5.20 5.21
N ILE A 233 8.74 4.43 4.15
CA ILE A 233 7.89 3.31 3.72
C ILE A 233 7.78 2.25 4.83
N ALA A 234 8.88 1.88 5.48
CA ALA A 234 8.89 0.89 6.55
C ALA A 234 8.14 1.35 7.81
N SER A 235 8.20 2.64 8.14
CA SER A 235 7.44 3.25 9.23
C SER A 235 5.94 3.13 8.96
N PHE A 236 5.51 3.57 7.78
CA PHE A 236 4.11 3.46 7.38
C PHE A 236 3.62 2.01 7.32
N TYR A 237 4.44 1.09 6.80
CA TYR A 237 4.16 -0.35 6.82
C TYR A 237 3.87 -0.86 8.24
N THR A 238 4.67 -0.44 9.22
CA THR A 238 4.50 -0.84 10.62
C THR A 238 3.19 -0.31 11.18
N GLU A 239 2.86 0.95 10.91
CA GLU A 239 1.59 1.54 11.35
C GLU A 239 0.38 0.88 10.65
N PHE A 240 0.46 0.69 9.34
CA PHE A 240 -0.58 0.01 8.54
C PHE A 240 -0.84 -1.41 9.07
N ARG A 241 0.22 -2.18 9.33
CA ARG A 241 0.12 -3.52 9.94
C ARG A 241 -0.53 -3.48 11.32
N ARG A 242 -0.16 -2.53 12.17
CA ARG A 242 -0.76 -2.35 13.49
C ARG A 242 -2.26 -2.07 13.39
N LYS A 243 -2.68 -1.15 12.53
CA LYS A 243 -4.10 -0.84 12.28
C LYS A 243 -4.86 -2.03 11.69
N LYS A 244 -4.25 -2.81 10.79
CA LYS A 244 -4.82 -4.06 10.25
C LYS A 244 -5.03 -5.11 11.35
N ALA A 245 -4.05 -5.31 12.23
CA ALA A 245 -4.15 -6.25 13.35
C ALA A 245 -5.21 -5.84 14.39
N GLN A 246 -5.53 -4.55 14.49
CA GLN A 246 -6.57 -4.01 15.36
C GLN A 246 -7.97 -3.98 14.71
N ASN A 247 -8.15 -4.61 13.54
CA ASN A 247 -9.39 -4.55 12.75
C ASN A 247 -9.88 -3.11 12.49
N SER A 248 -8.95 -2.15 12.41
CA SER A 248 -9.27 -0.72 12.19
C SER A 248 -9.39 -0.35 10.70
N PHE A 249 -9.15 -1.31 9.80
CA PHE A 249 -9.48 -1.16 8.39
C PHE A 249 -10.77 -1.92 8.09
N PRO A 250 -11.81 -1.24 7.59
CA PRO A 250 -13.02 -1.91 7.17
C PRO A 250 -12.71 -2.94 6.09
N ALA A 251 -13.49 -4.02 6.04
CA ALA A 251 -13.48 -4.95 4.90
C ALA A 251 -13.70 -4.26 3.54
N ALA A 252 -14.22 -3.02 3.55
CA ALA A 252 -14.40 -2.18 2.38
C ALA A 252 -13.10 -1.81 1.63
N ILE A 253 -11.92 -1.87 2.26
CA ILE A 253 -10.66 -1.68 1.51
C ILE A 253 -10.44 -2.80 0.47
N GLY A 254 -11.08 -3.96 0.66
CA GLY A 254 -10.91 -5.13 -0.20
C GLY A 254 -9.73 -6.02 0.24
N LEU A 255 -9.85 -7.32 0.00
CA LEU A 255 -8.80 -8.29 0.32
C LEU A 255 -7.54 -8.07 -0.52
N GLU A 256 -7.75 -7.76 -1.81
CA GLU A 256 -6.70 -7.52 -2.80
C GLU A 256 -5.87 -6.30 -2.44
N ALA A 257 -6.48 -5.12 -2.29
CA ALA A 257 -5.75 -3.91 -1.92
C ALA A 257 -5.02 -4.04 -0.57
N ALA A 258 -5.60 -4.73 0.42
CA ALA A 258 -4.92 -4.97 1.69
C ALA A 258 -3.73 -5.93 1.58
N SER A 259 -3.74 -6.84 0.60
CA SER A 259 -2.62 -7.73 0.27
C SER A 259 -1.55 -6.96 -0.51
N ASP A 260 -1.96 -6.28 -1.56
CA ASP A 260 -1.10 -5.55 -2.49
C ASP A 260 -0.37 -4.42 -1.80
N LEU A 261 -1.05 -3.60 -1.00
CA LEU A 261 -0.38 -2.59 -0.16
C LEU A 261 0.66 -3.23 0.77
N THR A 262 0.37 -4.41 1.33
CA THR A 262 1.34 -5.11 2.20
C THR A 262 2.59 -5.51 1.42
N LEU A 263 2.44 -6.00 0.19
CA LEU A 263 3.56 -6.41 -0.67
C LEU A 263 4.32 -5.19 -1.21
N LEU A 264 3.62 -4.22 -1.79
CA LEU A 264 4.19 -2.98 -2.33
C LEU A 264 5.05 -2.24 -1.30
N LEU A 265 4.55 -2.11 -0.07
CA LEU A 265 5.31 -1.49 1.02
C LEU A 265 6.56 -2.31 1.39
N LYS A 266 6.52 -3.64 1.31
CA LYS A 266 7.71 -4.47 1.55
C LYS A 266 8.73 -4.37 0.42
N TYR A 267 8.29 -4.34 -0.84
CA TYR A 267 9.15 -4.13 -2.00
C TYR A 267 9.86 -2.77 -1.92
N LEU A 268 9.11 -1.69 -1.70
CA LEU A 268 9.65 -0.34 -1.60
C LEU A 268 10.48 -0.11 -0.32
N ALA A 269 10.25 -0.87 0.75
CA ALA A 269 11.15 -0.89 1.92
C ALA A 269 12.43 -1.71 1.70
N GLY A 270 12.57 -2.40 0.55
CA GLY A 270 13.71 -3.28 0.24
C GLY A 270 13.73 -4.58 1.04
N ARG A 271 12.57 -5.06 1.52
CA ARG A 271 12.43 -6.32 2.30
C ARG A 271 12.16 -7.55 1.44
N LEU A 272 11.76 -7.34 0.19
CA LEU A 272 11.50 -8.41 -0.78
C LEU A 272 12.43 -8.26 -1.99
N PRO A 273 12.82 -9.37 -2.62
CA PRO A 273 13.58 -9.34 -3.87
C PRO A 273 12.72 -8.68 -4.96
N VAL A 274 13.15 -7.54 -5.51
CA VAL A 274 12.48 -6.82 -6.61
C VAL A 274 12.09 -7.72 -7.79
N ALA A 275 12.88 -8.76 -7.94
CA ALA A 275 12.71 -9.89 -8.79
C ALA A 275 11.29 -10.52 -8.73
N ASP A 276 10.74 -10.75 -7.54
CA ASP A 276 9.44 -11.41 -7.35
C ASP A 276 8.25 -10.49 -7.69
N PHE A 277 8.49 -9.20 -7.90
CA PHE A 277 7.45 -8.21 -8.19
C PHE A 277 6.64 -8.54 -9.45
N GLU A 278 7.28 -9.11 -10.48
CA GLU A 278 6.58 -9.50 -11.72
C GLU A 278 5.62 -10.65 -11.51
N ILE A 279 5.94 -11.56 -10.59
CA ILE A 279 5.07 -12.68 -10.23
C ILE A 279 3.84 -12.17 -9.47
N ASP A 280 4.05 -11.22 -8.55
CA ASP A 280 2.98 -10.67 -7.71
C ASP A 280 2.06 -9.70 -8.47
N PHE A 281 2.60 -8.88 -9.39
CA PHE A 281 1.85 -7.77 -10.02
C PHE A 281 1.75 -7.83 -11.54
N GLY A 282 2.36 -8.83 -12.20
CA GLY A 282 2.34 -8.96 -13.67
C GLY A 282 3.09 -7.84 -14.41
N LYS A 283 3.85 -7.01 -13.70
CA LYS A 283 4.66 -5.89 -14.24
C LYS A 283 6.11 -6.07 -13.78
N LYS A 284 7.09 -5.68 -14.59
CA LYS A 284 8.51 -5.76 -14.18
C LYS A 284 8.78 -4.93 -12.92
N GLY A 285 9.67 -5.39 -12.05
CA GLY A 285 10.05 -4.72 -10.79
C GLY A 285 10.90 -3.45 -10.94
N THR A 286 10.61 -2.58 -11.89
CA THR A 286 11.33 -1.30 -12.01
C THR A 286 10.92 -0.33 -10.89
N ALA A 287 11.80 0.61 -10.54
CA ALA A 287 11.49 1.67 -9.57
C ALA A 287 10.17 2.39 -9.92
N LEU A 288 10.00 2.74 -11.19
CA LEU A 288 8.79 3.37 -11.73
C LEU A 288 7.54 2.51 -11.49
N ASN A 289 7.56 1.25 -11.94
CA ASN A 289 6.40 0.36 -11.83
C ASN A 289 6.00 0.11 -10.37
N MET A 290 6.96 -0.01 -9.46
CA MET A 290 6.68 -0.18 -8.03
C MET A 290 6.01 1.05 -7.42
N LEU A 291 6.49 2.26 -7.77
CA LEU A 291 5.90 3.51 -7.29
C LEU A 291 4.51 3.75 -7.88
N GLU A 292 4.33 3.51 -9.18
CA GLU A 292 3.03 3.63 -9.84
C GLU A 292 2.01 2.66 -9.24
N ALA A 293 2.38 1.38 -9.08
CA ALA A 293 1.52 0.38 -8.47
C ALA A 293 1.14 0.76 -7.03
N LEU A 294 2.06 1.32 -6.24
CA LEU A 294 1.75 1.85 -4.91
C LEU A 294 0.73 2.99 -4.98
N LEU A 295 0.95 3.98 -5.84
CA LEU A 295 0.09 5.16 -5.93
C LEU A 295 -1.31 4.82 -6.48
N GLU A 296 -1.38 3.88 -7.42
CA GLU A 296 -2.61 3.31 -7.97
C GLU A 296 -3.39 2.57 -6.87
N CYS A 297 -2.76 1.61 -6.20
CA CYS A 297 -3.38 0.82 -5.12
C CYS A 297 -3.84 1.71 -3.94
N LEU A 298 -3.04 2.72 -3.56
CA LEU A 298 -3.45 3.72 -2.57
C LEU A 298 -4.66 4.53 -3.05
N GLY A 299 -4.67 4.96 -4.31
CA GLY A 299 -5.78 5.71 -4.90
C GLY A 299 -7.09 4.93 -4.87
N GLU A 300 -7.07 3.67 -5.31
CA GLU A 300 -8.22 2.78 -5.25
C GLU A 300 -8.70 2.56 -3.80
N SER A 301 -7.77 2.26 -2.89
CA SER A 301 -8.08 2.07 -1.46
C SER A 301 -8.71 3.31 -0.83
N ILE A 302 -8.20 4.50 -1.16
CA ILE A 302 -8.76 5.78 -0.69
C ILE A 302 -10.18 5.95 -1.21
N ASN A 303 -10.43 5.67 -2.49
CA ASN A 303 -11.76 5.79 -3.08
C ASN A 303 -12.76 4.81 -2.42
N CYS A 304 -12.34 3.56 -2.18
CA CYS A 304 -13.15 2.54 -1.53
C CYS A 304 -13.51 2.90 -0.08
N LEU A 305 -12.66 3.65 0.63
CA LEU A 305 -12.87 4.06 2.02
C LEU A 305 -13.47 5.46 2.16
N SER A 306 -13.37 6.31 1.14
CA SER A 306 -13.89 7.67 1.18
C SER A 306 -15.40 7.64 1.38
N ARG A 307 -15.89 8.40 2.36
CA ARG A 307 -17.32 8.62 2.54
C ARG A 307 -17.60 10.12 2.40
N PRO A 308 -18.47 10.54 1.48
CA PRO A 308 -18.82 11.94 1.27
C PRO A 308 -19.76 12.45 2.37
N VAL A 309 -19.47 12.16 3.64
CA VAL A 309 -20.33 12.51 4.78
C VAL A 309 -20.57 14.02 4.83
N ASP A 310 -19.52 14.82 4.53
CA ASP A 310 -19.60 16.29 4.44
C ASP A 310 -19.96 16.80 3.03
N ALA A 311 -19.67 16.02 1.98
CA ALA A 311 -19.94 16.41 0.58
C ALA A 311 -21.42 16.24 0.18
N ILE A 312 -22.29 15.71 1.05
CA ILE A 312 -23.75 15.81 0.86
C ILE A 312 -24.23 17.28 0.89
N ARG A 313 -23.42 18.24 1.37
CA ARG A 313 -23.70 19.69 1.21
C ARG A 313 -23.31 20.27 -0.16
N HIS A 314 -22.32 19.71 -0.84
CA HIS A 314 -21.86 20.17 -2.15
C HIS A 314 -21.41 18.96 -2.96
N GLN A 315 -22.20 18.57 -3.96
CA GLN A 315 -21.76 17.65 -5.00
C GLN A 315 -20.40 18.13 -5.53
N ALA A 316 -19.34 17.41 -5.23
CA ALA A 316 -18.00 17.71 -5.71
C ALA A 316 -17.44 16.46 -6.39
N LYS A 317 -17.63 16.48 -7.70
CA LYS A 317 -16.74 15.99 -8.76
C LYS A 317 -15.57 15.13 -8.28
N THR A 318 -15.54 13.90 -8.77
CA THR A 318 -14.36 13.04 -8.83
C THR A 318 -13.20 13.86 -9.40
N VAL A 319 -12.30 14.31 -8.53
CA VAL A 319 -11.06 14.94 -8.95
C VAL A 319 -10.14 13.79 -9.33
N THR A 320 -10.08 13.47 -10.62
CA THR A 320 -8.93 12.77 -11.19
C THR A 320 -7.75 13.71 -11.06
N VAL A 321 -7.05 13.63 -9.93
CA VAL A 321 -5.83 14.41 -9.71
C VAL A 321 -4.79 13.86 -10.67
N GLY A 322 -4.26 14.74 -11.52
CA GLY A 322 -3.30 14.40 -12.55
C GLY A 322 -2.15 13.58 -11.99
N THR A 323 -1.82 12.50 -12.68
CA THR A 323 -0.56 11.80 -12.48
C THR A 323 0.55 12.75 -12.90
N SER A 324 1.23 13.35 -11.91
CA SER A 324 2.56 13.93 -12.17
C SER A 324 3.37 12.86 -12.87
N ARG A 325 3.86 13.16 -14.09
CA ARG A 325 4.63 12.19 -14.86
C ARG A 325 5.91 11.90 -14.10
N ILE A 326 5.97 10.73 -13.48
CA ILE A 326 7.21 10.16 -12.98
C ILE A 326 8.05 9.85 -14.23
N SER A 327 9.09 10.64 -14.49
CA SER A 327 9.88 10.52 -15.71
C SER A 327 11.09 9.61 -15.51
N GLU A 328 11.19 8.55 -16.31
CA GLU A 328 12.41 7.76 -16.49
C GLU A 328 13.32 8.52 -17.49
N LYS A 329 14.47 9.03 -17.03
CA LYS A 329 15.50 9.59 -17.93
C LYS A 329 16.72 8.69 -17.92
N VAL A 330 16.64 7.64 -18.72
CA VAL A 330 17.71 6.66 -18.90
C VAL A 330 18.22 6.78 -20.34
N GLU A 331 19.18 7.68 -20.56
CA GLU A 331 19.77 7.98 -21.88
C GLU A 331 21.29 7.86 -21.84
N GLY A 332 21.94 7.51 -22.94
CA GLY A 332 23.40 7.60 -23.14
C GLY A 332 24.05 6.31 -23.63
N ILE A 333 25.35 6.38 -23.93
CA ILE A 333 26.08 5.35 -24.72
C ILE A 333 25.91 3.91 -24.22
N LEU A 334 25.83 3.69 -22.91
CA LEU A 334 25.68 2.34 -22.35
C LEU A 334 24.22 1.86 -22.46
N PHE A 335 23.25 2.74 -22.23
CA PHE A 335 21.83 2.42 -22.39
C PHE A 335 21.43 2.27 -23.87
N ASP A 336 21.97 3.11 -24.75
CA ASP A 336 21.82 3.00 -26.21
C ASP A 336 22.38 1.67 -26.72
N THR A 337 23.51 1.23 -26.14
CA THR A 337 24.09 -0.08 -26.47
C THR A 337 23.22 -1.22 -25.94
N LEU A 338 22.69 -1.15 -24.72
CA LEU A 338 21.73 -2.14 -24.22
C LEU A 338 20.51 -2.25 -25.15
N ALA A 339 19.95 -1.12 -25.57
CA ALA A 339 18.84 -1.07 -26.50
C ALA A 339 19.20 -1.69 -27.87
N ALA A 340 20.40 -1.46 -28.39
CA ALA A 340 20.89 -2.08 -29.63
C ALA A 340 21.02 -3.61 -29.56
N TYR A 341 21.09 -4.18 -28.35
CA TYR A 341 21.05 -5.63 -28.09
C TYR A 341 19.66 -6.13 -27.68
N ASN A 342 18.60 -5.32 -27.87
CA ASN A 342 17.22 -5.59 -27.46
C ASN A 342 17.06 -5.85 -25.95
N VAL A 343 17.87 -5.17 -25.13
CA VAL A 343 17.82 -5.28 -23.66
C VAL A 343 17.15 -4.04 -23.09
N SER A 344 16.08 -4.25 -22.31
CA SER A 344 15.37 -3.18 -21.59
C SER A 344 16.00 -2.90 -20.22
N THR A 345 15.86 -1.67 -19.71
CA THR A 345 16.22 -1.29 -18.33
C THR A 345 15.53 -2.15 -17.28
N SER A 346 14.33 -2.64 -17.59
CA SER A 346 13.55 -3.57 -16.76
C SER A 346 14.20 -4.95 -16.56
N GLN A 347 15.20 -5.30 -17.37
CA GLN A 347 15.99 -6.52 -17.23
C GLN A 347 17.24 -6.32 -16.36
N LEU A 348 17.38 -5.15 -15.73
CA LEU A 348 18.44 -4.84 -14.78
C LEU A 348 17.82 -4.59 -13.41
N ILE A 349 18.52 -5.02 -12.35
CA ILE A 349 18.14 -4.59 -10.99
C ILE A 349 18.34 -3.08 -10.84
N ASN A 350 17.54 -2.43 -10.00
CA ASN A 350 17.58 -0.96 -9.80
C ASN A 350 18.99 -0.43 -9.46
N LYS A 351 19.75 -1.19 -8.66
CA LYS A 351 21.16 -0.88 -8.35
C LYS A 351 22.05 -0.86 -9.61
N ASN A 352 21.86 -1.79 -10.54
CA ASN A 352 22.63 -1.86 -11.77
C ASN A 352 22.25 -0.76 -12.75
N VAL A 353 20.98 -0.36 -12.81
CA VAL A 353 20.56 0.82 -13.59
C VAL A 353 21.34 2.05 -13.13
N LEU A 354 21.45 2.26 -11.81
CA LEU A 354 22.23 3.36 -11.26
C LEU A 354 23.74 3.25 -11.56
N VAL A 355 24.32 2.05 -11.45
CA VAL A 355 25.73 1.83 -11.80
C VAL A 355 25.99 2.15 -13.28
N VAL A 356 25.16 1.63 -14.19
CA VAL A 356 25.29 1.91 -15.62
C VAL A 356 25.18 3.41 -15.89
N LYS A 357 24.21 4.11 -15.27
CA LYS A 357 24.06 5.56 -15.35
C LYS A 357 25.31 6.32 -14.91
N ASN A 358 25.90 5.92 -13.78
CA ASN A 358 27.09 6.58 -13.22
C ASN A 358 28.37 6.28 -14.00
N LEU A 359 28.42 5.18 -14.75
CA LEU A 359 29.57 4.84 -15.60
C LEU A 359 29.57 5.60 -16.93
N GLN A 360 28.43 6.10 -17.42
CA GLN A 360 28.40 6.76 -18.74
C GLN A 360 29.32 7.98 -18.87
N PRO A 361 29.43 8.89 -17.88
CA PRO A 361 30.28 10.06 -18.01
C PRO A 361 31.76 9.72 -18.21
N ILE A 362 32.22 8.56 -17.72
CA ILE A 362 33.62 8.12 -17.81
C ILE A 362 33.93 7.32 -19.06
N VAL A 363 32.91 6.79 -19.75
CA VAL A 363 33.07 6.02 -20.99
C VAL A 363 33.15 6.99 -22.17
N ASP A 364 34.24 6.90 -22.94
CA ASP A 364 34.43 7.66 -24.18
C ASP A 364 33.73 6.97 -25.36
N ARG A 365 34.07 5.70 -25.59
CA ARG A 365 33.49 4.87 -26.66
C ARG A 365 33.50 3.39 -26.32
N ILE A 366 32.63 2.63 -27.00
CA ILE A 366 32.57 1.17 -26.91
C ILE A 366 33.23 0.60 -28.16
N ASN A 367 34.33 -0.13 -27.98
CA ASN A 367 35.16 -0.63 -29.09
C ASN A 367 34.67 -1.99 -29.63
N GLY A 368 33.85 -2.71 -28.86
CA GLY A 368 33.33 -4.02 -29.23
C GLY A 368 32.57 -4.66 -28.08
N ALA A 369 31.73 -5.63 -28.38
CA ALA A 369 30.89 -6.28 -27.39
C ALA A 369 30.73 -7.79 -27.66
N ILE A 370 30.46 -8.54 -26.60
CA ILE A 370 30.07 -9.95 -26.69
C ILE A 370 28.83 -10.16 -25.85
N PHE A 371 27.78 -10.68 -26.49
CA PHE A 371 26.52 -11.02 -25.86
C PHE A 371 26.48 -12.53 -25.61
N TYR A 372 26.35 -12.90 -24.34
CA TYR A 372 26.38 -14.29 -23.90
C TYR A 372 25.01 -14.74 -23.41
N LYS A 373 24.68 -16.01 -23.65
CA LYS A 373 23.59 -16.74 -23.00
C LYS A 373 24.12 -17.60 -21.86
N ILE A 374 23.39 -17.69 -20.77
CA ILE A 374 23.64 -18.59 -19.65
C ILE A 374 22.55 -19.67 -19.64
N ASP A 375 22.96 -20.93 -19.49
CA ASP A 375 22.05 -22.07 -19.41
C ASP A 375 22.46 -23.03 -18.28
N GLY A 376 21.57 -23.94 -17.89
CA GLY A 376 21.83 -24.91 -16.82
C GLY A 376 21.82 -24.30 -15.40
N LEU A 377 21.04 -23.24 -15.18
CA LEU A 377 20.67 -22.77 -13.84
C LEU A 377 19.59 -23.69 -13.25
N ASN A 378 19.55 -23.82 -11.91
CA ASN A 378 18.47 -24.56 -11.26
C ASN A 378 17.14 -23.76 -11.28
N LEU A 379 16.06 -24.34 -10.74
CA LEU A 379 14.75 -23.68 -10.67
C LEU A 379 14.75 -22.38 -9.84
N LEU A 380 15.78 -22.16 -9.01
CA LEU A 380 15.98 -20.95 -8.21
C LEU A 380 16.85 -19.92 -8.92
N GLY A 381 17.31 -20.19 -10.16
CA GLY A 381 18.23 -19.32 -10.89
C GLY A 381 19.67 -19.39 -10.41
N GLU A 382 20.00 -20.37 -9.56
CA GLU A 382 21.34 -20.52 -8.99
C GLU A 382 22.25 -21.34 -9.90
N LEU A 383 23.55 -21.09 -9.73
CA LEU A 383 24.60 -21.81 -10.43
C LEU A 383 24.65 -23.28 -10.01
N THR A 384 24.76 -24.17 -10.99
CA THR A 384 25.04 -25.60 -10.80
C THR A 384 26.42 -25.95 -11.37
N GLU A 385 26.85 -27.20 -11.20
CA GLU A 385 28.04 -27.71 -11.90
C GLU A 385 27.83 -27.83 -13.41
N ALA A 386 26.58 -27.94 -13.85
CA ALA A 386 26.19 -28.04 -15.25
C ALA A 386 25.99 -26.67 -15.94
N THR A 387 26.17 -25.55 -15.23
CA THR A 387 25.92 -24.22 -15.81
C THR A 387 26.93 -23.89 -16.91
N THR A 388 26.41 -23.56 -18.10
CA THR A 388 27.19 -23.24 -19.29
C THR A 388 26.99 -21.80 -19.73
N ILE A 389 27.89 -21.33 -20.59
CA ILE A 389 27.86 -20.03 -21.24
C ILE A 389 28.06 -20.22 -22.75
N GLU A 390 27.25 -19.52 -23.54
CA GLU A 390 27.26 -19.56 -24.99
C GLU A 390 27.40 -18.15 -25.56
N ILE A 391 28.07 -18.00 -26.71
CA ILE A 391 28.16 -16.71 -27.42
C ILE A 391 27.00 -16.60 -28.39
N ILE A 392 26.14 -15.59 -28.20
CA ILE A 392 25.07 -15.27 -29.15
C ILE A 392 25.61 -14.37 -30.25
N LYS A 393 26.40 -13.36 -29.89
CA LYS A 393 26.89 -12.34 -30.84
C LYS A 393 28.22 -11.73 -30.37
N LYS A 394 29.13 -11.49 -31.32
CA LYS A 394 30.37 -10.72 -31.14
C LYS A 394 30.39 -9.57 -32.13
N THR A 395 30.88 -8.40 -31.72
CA THR A 395 30.96 -7.21 -32.58
C THR A 395 32.23 -6.41 -32.28
N GLY A 396 32.64 -5.60 -33.27
CA GLY A 396 33.74 -4.65 -33.13
C GLY A 396 35.10 -5.34 -33.00
N VAL A 397 35.99 -4.78 -32.18
CA VAL A 397 37.38 -5.27 -32.01
C VAL A 397 37.49 -6.70 -31.44
N LEU A 398 36.38 -7.29 -31.00
CA LEU A 398 36.31 -8.64 -30.43
C LEU A 398 35.90 -9.70 -31.44
N GLU A 399 35.35 -9.31 -32.60
CA GLU A 399 34.86 -10.23 -33.63
C GLU A 399 35.94 -11.21 -34.13
N PRO A 400 37.16 -10.76 -34.52
CA PRO A 400 38.22 -11.67 -34.99
C PRO A 400 38.98 -12.39 -33.87
N ILE A 401 38.71 -12.08 -32.59
CA ILE A 401 39.51 -12.58 -31.46
C ILE A 401 38.90 -13.87 -30.92
N PRO A 402 39.64 -15.00 -30.86
CA PRO A 402 39.10 -16.27 -30.35
C PRO A 402 38.74 -16.16 -28.87
N SER A 403 37.54 -16.64 -28.52
CA SER A 403 37.03 -16.63 -27.14
C SER A 403 37.15 -18.03 -26.54
N ARG A 404 37.56 -18.12 -25.26
CA ARG A 404 37.59 -19.41 -24.55
C ARG A 404 36.25 -20.14 -24.62
N VAL A 405 35.14 -19.40 -24.60
CA VAL A 405 33.78 -19.96 -24.62
C VAL A 405 33.50 -20.75 -25.90
N GLU A 406 34.22 -20.48 -27.00
CA GLU A 406 34.11 -21.24 -28.25
C GLU A 406 34.71 -22.66 -28.12
N THR A 407 35.57 -22.90 -27.12
CA THR A 407 36.22 -24.20 -26.86
C THR A 407 35.80 -24.86 -25.54
N ASP A 408 35.48 -24.08 -24.51
CA ASP A 408 35.05 -24.53 -23.17
C ASP A 408 33.87 -23.67 -22.71
N ASN A 409 32.68 -24.27 -22.77
CA ASN A 409 31.41 -23.64 -22.44
C ASN A 409 31.09 -23.64 -20.95
N ILE A 410 31.93 -24.19 -20.07
CA ILE A 410 31.64 -24.20 -18.62
C ILE A 410 31.82 -22.78 -18.07
N LEU A 411 30.84 -22.30 -17.31
CA LEU A 411 30.88 -20.96 -16.70
C LEU A 411 31.86 -20.91 -15.51
N LYS A 412 32.95 -20.15 -15.67
CA LYS A 412 34.04 -20.02 -14.68
C LYS A 412 34.55 -18.56 -14.57
N GLY A 413 35.26 -18.26 -13.48
CA GLY A 413 35.94 -16.98 -13.26
C GLY A 413 34.99 -15.80 -13.02
N THR A 414 35.40 -14.59 -13.44
CA THR A 414 34.64 -13.34 -13.24
C THR A 414 33.20 -13.43 -13.74
N LYS A 415 32.96 -14.11 -14.87
CA LYS A 415 31.60 -14.27 -15.41
C LYS A 415 30.71 -15.12 -14.51
N ARG A 416 31.27 -16.15 -13.85
CA ARG A 416 30.54 -16.95 -12.86
C ARG A 416 30.15 -16.10 -11.65
N ILE A 417 31.09 -15.30 -11.14
CA ILE A 417 30.84 -14.39 -10.00
C ILE A 417 29.73 -13.39 -10.36
N ILE A 418 29.74 -12.84 -11.58
CA ILE A 418 28.71 -11.87 -12.01
C ILE A 418 27.33 -12.50 -12.10
N VAL A 419 27.21 -13.75 -12.59
CA VAL A 419 25.92 -14.48 -12.58
C VAL A 419 25.49 -14.80 -11.15
N GLN A 420 26.43 -15.04 -10.24
CA GLN A 420 26.12 -15.32 -8.85
C GLN A 420 25.66 -14.09 -8.07
N GLU A 421 26.35 -12.96 -8.24
CA GLU A 421 26.10 -11.74 -7.47
C GLU A 421 25.12 -10.77 -8.14
N GLY A 422 24.96 -10.88 -9.47
CA GLY A 422 24.09 -10.02 -10.26
C GLY A 422 24.49 -8.55 -10.30
N ASN A 423 25.72 -8.19 -9.94
CA ASN A 423 26.21 -6.81 -9.99
C ASN A 423 26.91 -6.51 -11.33
N VAL A 424 26.76 -5.29 -11.84
CA VAL A 424 27.60 -4.78 -12.93
C VAL A 424 29.07 -4.77 -12.50
N TYR A 425 29.94 -5.28 -13.38
CA TYR A 425 31.38 -5.33 -13.16
C TYR A 425 32.10 -4.38 -14.10
N ILE A 426 33.14 -3.72 -13.58
CA ILE A 426 34.11 -2.92 -14.34
C ILE A 426 35.53 -3.33 -13.95
N GLY A 427 36.40 -3.53 -14.92
CA GLY A 427 37.76 -4.01 -14.67
C GLY A 427 38.58 -4.19 -15.94
N LYS A 428 39.73 -4.86 -15.84
CA LYS A 428 40.55 -5.26 -16.99
C LYS A 428 40.36 -6.73 -17.36
N GLY A 429 40.42 -7.02 -18.65
CA GLY A 429 40.46 -8.38 -19.18
C GLY A 429 41.77 -9.08 -18.81
N VAL A 430 41.67 -10.28 -18.25
CA VAL A 430 42.83 -11.05 -17.72
C VAL A 430 43.85 -11.41 -18.81
N LYS A 431 43.42 -11.55 -20.07
CA LYS A 431 44.26 -12.01 -21.18
C LYS A 431 44.75 -10.90 -22.10
N ASP A 432 44.05 -9.77 -22.15
CA ASP A 432 44.24 -8.73 -23.17
C ASP A 432 44.41 -7.32 -22.59
N ASP A 433 44.41 -7.18 -21.25
CA ASP A 433 44.52 -5.91 -20.48
C ASP A 433 43.52 -4.82 -20.89
N ARG A 434 42.47 -5.18 -21.64
CA ARG A 434 41.46 -4.23 -22.12
C ARG A 434 40.49 -3.86 -21.00
N SER A 435 40.07 -2.60 -20.99
CA SER A 435 39.04 -2.15 -20.05
C SER A 435 37.67 -2.71 -20.48
N ILE A 436 37.02 -3.41 -19.56
CA ILE A 436 35.76 -4.09 -19.79
C ILE A 436 34.69 -3.67 -18.78
N ILE A 437 33.46 -3.59 -19.26
CA ILE A 437 32.25 -3.50 -18.45
C ILE A 437 31.42 -4.73 -18.74
N ILE A 438 30.95 -5.42 -17.71
CA ILE A 438 30.10 -6.60 -17.84
C ILE A 438 28.77 -6.34 -17.13
N ILE A 439 27.68 -6.42 -17.88
CA ILE A 439 26.32 -6.14 -17.41
C ILE A 439 25.53 -7.45 -17.35
N PRO A 440 25.12 -7.93 -16.16
CA PRO A 440 24.21 -9.07 -16.04
C PRO A 440 22.78 -8.64 -16.39
N ILE A 441 22.07 -9.49 -17.13
CA ILE A 441 20.74 -9.21 -17.68
C ILE A 441 19.79 -10.33 -17.28
N ILE A 442 18.69 -9.94 -16.65
CA ILE A 442 17.61 -10.82 -16.19
C ILE A 442 16.78 -11.28 -17.40
N SER A 443 16.29 -12.52 -17.35
CA SER A 443 15.39 -13.06 -18.37
C SER A 443 14.18 -12.15 -18.61
N ALA A 444 13.81 -12.00 -19.87
CA ALA A 444 12.54 -11.37 -20.22
C ALA A 444 11.33 -12.30 -19.96
N SER A 445 11.56 -13.62 -19.86
CA SER A 445 10.52 -14.62 -19.72
C SER A 445 9.98 -14.69 -18.28
N PRO A 446 8.65 -14.60 -18.07
CA PRO A 446 8.05 -14.76 -16.75
C PRO A 446 8.36 -16.12 -16.09
N ALA A 447 8.54 -17.18 -16.90
CA ALA A 447 8.84 -18.52 -16.40
C ALA A 447 10.28 -18.67 -15.86
N LYS A 448 11.17 -17.71 -16.19
CA LYS A 448 12.54 -17.62 -15.69
C LYS A 448 12.80 -16.26 -15.06
N ALA A 449 11.76 -15.67 -14.47
CA ALA A 449 11.90 -14.43 -13.73
C ALA A 449 13.08 -14.56 -12.77
N ASN A 450 13.91 -13.53 -12.70
CA ASN A 450 14.98 -13.39 -11.69
C ASN A 450 16.23 -14.21 -11.98
N MET A 451 16.26 -14.94 -13.09
CA MET A 451 17.44 -15.64 -13.56
C MET A 451 18.25 -14.73 -14.49
N ILE A 452 19.56 -14.64 -14.25
CA ILE A 452 20.49 -13.98 -15.18
C ILE A 452 20.69 -14.89 -16.38
N GLU A 453 19.86 -14.67 -17.39
CA GLU A 453 19.88 -15.45 -18.64
C GLU A 453 20.95 -14.94 -19.60
N TYR A 454 21.31 -13.65 -19.51
CA TYR A 454 22.27 -13.05 -20.43
C TYR A 454 23.35 -12.24 -19.72
N ILE A 455 24.50 -12.14 -20.36
CA ILE A 455 25.58 -11.24 -19.95
C ILE A 455 26.02 -10.44 -21.17
N LEU A 456 26.08 -9.11 -21.05
CA LEU A 456 26.67 -8.24 -22.06
C LEU A 456 28.05 -7.78 -21.59
N LEU A 457 29.09 -8.22 -22.29
CA LEU A 457 30.47 -7.75 -22.09
C LEU A 457 30.78 -6.66 -23.11
N LEU A 458 31.19 -5.50 -22.63
CA LEU A 458 31.58 -4.34 -23.43
C LEU A 458 33.07 -4.08 -23.23
N THR A 459 33.81 -3.92 -24.33
CA THR A 459 35.15 -3.32 -24.28
C THR A 459 35.03 -1.82 -24.46
N THR A 460 35.61 -1.06 -23.55
CA THR A 460 35.41 0.39 -23.47
C THR A 460 36.74 1.13 -23.46
N ALA A 461 36.74 2.34 -24.01
CA ALA A 461 37.77 3.33 -23.75
C ALA A 461 37.22 4.34 -22.74
N PHE A 462 38.05 4.76 -21.79
CA PHE A 462 37.70 5.79 -20.82
C PHE A 462 38.14 7.16 -21.31
N LYS A 463 37.41 8.21 -20.92
CA LYS A 463 37.81 9.59 -21.17
C LYS A 463 39.06 9.94 -20.34
N GLU A 464 40.00 10.67 -20.93
CA GLU A 464 41.25 11.04 -20.25
C GLU A 464 41.02 12.09 -19.15
N ASN A 465 40.17 13.09 -19.41
CA ASN A 465 39.88 14.19 -18.49
C ASN A 465 38.47 14.05 -17.91
N VAL A 466 38.36 13.48 -16.71
CA VAL A 466 37.10 13.32 -15.97
C VAL A 466 37.20 14.09 -14.65
N PRO A 467 36.23 14.96 -14.30
CA PRO A 467 36.21 15.63 -13.00
C PRO A 467 36.16 14.64 -11.84
N LEU A 468 36.85 14.96 -10.73
CA LEU A 468 36.94 14.09 -9.55
C LEU A 468 35.57 13.66 -9.00
N ALA A 469 34.61 14.60 -8.90
CA ALA A 469 33.24 14.30 -8.45
C ALA A 469 32.56 13.21 -9.31
N VAL A 470 32.83 13.21 -10.62
CA VAL A 470 32.30 12.21 -11.55
C VAL A 470 33.01 10.87 -11.36
N LYS A 471 34.32 10.85 -11.12
CA LYS A 471 35.07 9.62 -10.79
C LYS A 471 34.53 8.97 -9.51
N ILE A 472 34.29 9.76 -8.47
CA ILE A 472 33.71 9.29 -7.19
C ILE A 472 32.33 8.68 -7.43
N LYS A 473 31.44 9.39 -8.16
CA LYS A 473 30.10 8.90 -8.47
C LYS A 473 30.14 7.59 -9.26
N ALA A 474 31.07 7.46 -10.22
CA ALA A 474 31.27 6.25 -11.03
C ALA A 474 31.85 5.07 -10.24
N LEU A 475 32.71 5.32 -9.24
CA LEU A 475 33.26 4.29 -8.36
C LEU A 475 32.19 3.67 -7.44
N GLY A 476 31.18 4.44 -7.05
CA GLY A 476 30.10 3.97 -6.18
C GLY A 476 30.64 3.32 -4.90
N GLY A 477 30.18 2.12 -4.56
CA GLY A 477 30.65 1.39 -3.37
C GLY A 477 32.15 1.04 -3.35
N LYS A 478 32.84 1.09 -4.51
CA LYS A 478 34.30 0.89 -4.58
C LYS A 478 35.06 2.04 -3.94
N HIS A 479 34.52 3.27 -3.99
CA HIS A 479 35.10 4.45 -3.37
C HIS A 479 35.23 4.28 -1.85
N GLU A 480 34.14 3.89 -1.18
CA GLU A 480 34.15 3.64 0.26
C GLU A 480 35.10 2.48 0.64
N ARG A 481 35.21 1.43 -0.19
CA ARG A 481 36.21 0.38 0.05
C ARG A 481 37.64 0.91 -0.01
N ILE A 482 37.98 1.67 -1.05
CA ILE A 482 39.31 2.29 -1.21
C ILE A 482 39.62 3.18 0.00
N LYS A 483 38.67 4.04 0.38
CA LYS A 483 38.79 4.93 1.53
C LYS A 483 39.09 4.17 2.82
N ASN A 484 38.33 3.12 3.12
CA ASN A 484 38.56 2.29 4.30
C ASN A 484 39.96 1.66 4.30
N ILE A 485 40.41 1.09 3.17
CA ILE A 485 41.76 0.48 3.04
C ILE A 485 42.88 1.53 3.23
N VAL A 486 42.71 2.74 2.70
CA VAL A 486 43.70 3.82 2.90
C VAL A 486 43.73 4.26 4.37
N GLN A 487 42.57 4.36 5.01
CA GLN A 487 42.47 4.74 6.42
C GLN A 487 43.02 3.67 7.38
N GLU A 488 42.98 2.38 7.02
CA GLU A 488 43.64 1.30 7.77
C GLU A 488 45.16 1.54 7.91
N ASN A 489 45.76 2.28 6.97
CA ASN A 489 47.17 2.66 6.99
C ASN A 489 47.43 3.97 7.79
N SER A 490 46.49 4.41 8.63
CA SER A 490 46.57 5.64 9.43
C SER A 490 46.70 6.95 8.62
N ILE A 491 46.25 6.94 7.37
CA ILE A 491 46.25 8.11 6.48
C ILE A 491 44.88 8.81 6.54
N ILE A 492 44.88 10.14 6.68
CA ILE A 492 43.65 10.94 6.58
C ILE A 492 43.15 10.90 5.14
N TRP A 493 41.88 10.53 4.94
CA TRP A 493 41.31 10.46 3.60
C TRP A 493 41.09 11.84 2.98
N ASP A 494 41.61 12.03 1.76
CA ASP A 494 41.26 13.11 0.85
C ASP A 494 40.88 12.47 -0.50
N ASP A 495 39.75 12.88 -1.07
CA ASP A 495 39.30 12.41 -2.38
C ASP A 495 40.31 12.74 -3.49
N GLN A 496 41.16 13.76 -3.31
CA GLN A 496 42.23 14.10 -4.24
C GLN A 496 43.26 12.96 -4.40
N HIS A 497 43.36 12.03 -3.45
CA HIS A 497 44.24 10.87 -3.59
C HIS A 497 43.89 9.99 -4.79
N LEU A 498 42.64 10.03 -5.27
CA LEU A 498 42.21 9.30 -6.47
C LEU A 498 42.85 9.86 -7.76
N GLU A 499 43.30 11.12 -7.76
CA GLU A 499 44.00 11.73 -8.90
C GLU A 499 45.44 11.21 -9.07
N LEU A 500 45.99 10.51 -8.07
CA LEU A 500 47.30 9.84 -8.15
C LEU A 500 47.29 8.62 -9.08
N ILE A 501 46.11 8.17 -9.50
CA ILE A 501 45.91 6.95 -10.26
C ILE A 501 45.27 7.29 -11.61
N GLU A 502 45.90 6.80 -12.67
CA GLU A 502 45.36 6.92 -14.03
C GLU A 502 44.00 6.21 -14.14
N ILE A 503 43.07 6.80 -14.88
CA ILE A 503 41.66 6.36 -14.92
C ILE A 503 41.49 4.89 -15.29
N HIS A 504 42.34 4.37 -16.20
CA HIS A 504 42.29 2.98 -16.63
C HIS A 504 42.72 2.00 -15.53
N ASN A 505 43.54 2.43 -14.57
CA ASN A 505 43.89 1.64 -13.39
C ASN A 505 42.83 1.85 -12.30
N LEU A 506 42.34 3.07 -12.12
CA LEU A 506 41.30 3.38 -11.13
C LEU A 506 40.04 2.49 -11.29
N PHE A 507 39.61 2.26 -12.53
CA PHE A 507 38.49 1.37 -12.84
C PHE A 507 38.92 -0.05 -13.22
N GLY A 508 40.22 -0.29 -13.43
CA GLY A 508 40.75 -1.54 -13.95
C GLY A 508 41.26 -2.55 -12.91
N ILE A 509 41.77 -2.08 -11.77
CA ILE A 509 42.33 -2.92 -10.70
C ILE A 509 41.44 -2.93 -9.45
N SER A 510 41.67 -3.86 -8.52
CA SER A 510 40.83 -4.04 -7.33
C SER A 510 40.97 -2.88 -6.33
N ALA A 511 39.99 -2.73 -5.43
CA ALA A 511 40.00 -1.66 -4.43
C ALA A 511 41.22 -1.77 -3.50
N GLU A 512 41.63 -2.99 -3.18
CA GLU A 512 42.79 -3.36 -2.36
C GLU A 512 44.07 -2.83 -2.97
N LYS A 513 44.33 -3.15 -4.25
CA LYS A 513 45.52 -2.66 -4.97
C LYS A 513 45.56 -1.14 -5.07
N ILE A 514 44.40 -0.51 -5.25
CA ILE A 514 44.29 0.96 -5.31
C ILE A 514 44.62 1.57 -3.94
N GLY A 515 44.03 1.03 -2.86
CA GLY A 515 44.29 1.51 -1.51
C GLY A 515 45.75 1.34 -1.09
N GLU A 516 46.35 0.19 -1.37
CA GLU A 516 47.78 -0.08 -1.14
C GLU A 516 48.69 0.85 -1.95
N TYR A 517 48.34 1.14 -3.20
CA TYR A 517 49.09 2.07 -4.04
C TYR A 517 49.05 3.49 -3.48
N ILE A 518 47.87 3.97 -3.08
CA ILE A 518 47.71 5.29 -2.44
C ILE A 518 48.50 5.34 -1.14
N ALA A 519 48.37 4.32 -0.30
CA ALA A 519 49.07 4.26 0.98
C ALA A 519 50.59 4.27 0.83
N SER A 520 51.13 3.50 -0.12
CA SER A 520 52.58 3.47 -0.39
C SER A 520 53.12 4.79 -0.95
N ARG A 521 52.38 5.50 -1.82
CA ARG A 521 52.74 6.82 -2.34
C ARG A 521 52.79 7.90 -1.26
N ILE A 522 51.82 7.89 -0.35
CA ILE A 522 51.70 8.89 0.71
C ILE A 522 52.70 8.62 1.84
N ASN A 523 52.88 7.36 2.27
CA ASN A 523 53.88 7.03 3.28
C ASN A 523 55.32 7.15 2.74
N GLY A 524 55.55 6.88 1.45
CA GLY A 524 56.86 7.07 0.80
C GLY A 524 57.30 8.53 0.69
N SER A 525 56.36 9.48 0.67
CA SER A 525 56.67 10.92 0.69
C SER A 525 56.97 11.45 2.09
N ALA A 526 56.55 10.77 3.16
CA ALA A 526 56.88 11.13 4.55
C ALA A 526 58.31 10.73 5.00
N HIS A 527 59.02 9.88 4.24
CA HIS A 527 60.39 9.47 4.53
C HIS A 527 61.47 10.25 3.75
N THR A 528 61.08 11.26 2.98
CA THR A 528 62.00 12.14 2.22
C THR A 528 61.92 13.61 2.62
N SER A 529 61.27 13.93 3.75
CA SER A 529 61.23 15.26 4.36
C SER A 529 62.10 15.35 5.60
#